data_AF-A0A373CI86-F1
#
_entry.id   AF-A0A373CI86-F1
#
_cell.length_a   1.000
_cell.length_b   1.000
_cell.length_c   1.000
_cell.angle_alpha   90.00
_cell.angle_beta   90.00
_cell.angle_gamma   90.00
#
_symmetry.space_group_name_H-M   'P 1'
#
loop_
_entity.id
_entity.type
_entity.pdbx_description
1 polymer ?
#
loop_
_entity_poly.entity_id
_entity_poly.type
_entity_poly.pdbx_seq_one_letter_code
_entity_poly.pdbx_strand_id
1 'polypeptide(L)'
;MEITKELKQDLSELESACSSFLGKYESQLTDALNKTKMSAEDSLKIDLMLELVTHLSSAQFVSSYMQKDIVKEGILLQDAAGNFTLGGDPLPTMSDIEVYVHDDELNQDVWKRVFIGGGTEKRICGLRHPDLTSGVHARIRG
;
A
#
# COMPACT_ATOMS: atom_id res chain seq x y z
N MET A 1 -19.22 0.26 4.65
CA MET A 1 -19.32 -1.21 4.78
C MET A 1 -18.62 -1.60 6.07
N GLU A 2 -19.29 -2.31 6.97
CA GLU A 2 -18.64 -2.88 8.15
C GLU A 2 -17.92 -4.16 7.77
N ILE A 3 -16.70 -4.35 8.27
CA ILE A 3 -15.95 -5.60 8.07
C ILE A 3 -16.47 -6.60 9.09
N THR A 4 -17.28 -7.55 8.62
CA THR A 4 -17.85 -8.61 9.45
C THR A 4 -16.77 -9.57 9.95
N LYS A 5 -17.08 -10.35 10.99
CA LYS A 5 -16.16 -11.41 11.47
C LYS A 5 -15.87 -12.45 10.39
N GLU A 6 -16.89 -12.80 9.60
CA GLU A 6 -16.77 -13.71 8.45
C GLU A 6 -15.82 -13.14 7.40
N LEU A 7 -16.01 -11.88 6.99
CA LEU A 7 -15.10 -11.24 6.04
C LEU A 7 -13.66 -11.14 6.58
N LYS A 8 -13.45 -10.86 7.88
CA LYS A 8 -12.10 -10.89 8.46
C LYS A 8 -11.46 -12.27 8.34
N GLN A 9 -12.21 -13.33 8.59
CA GLN A 9 -11.72 -14.71 8.45
C GLN A 9 -11.33 -15.01 7.00
N ASP A 10 -12.18 -14.67 6.03
CA ASP A 10 -11.90 -14.86 4.60
C ASP A 10 -10.65 -14.08 4.15
N LEU A 11 -10.48 -12.85 4.65
CA LEU A 11 -9.29 -12.03 4.37
C LEU A 11 -8.01 -12.65 4.96
N SER A 12 -8.07 -13.20 6.17
CA SER A 12 -6.96 -13.93 6.79
C SER A 12 -6.58 -15.20 6.00
N GLU A 13 -7.57 -15.93 5.49
CA GLU A 13 -7.36 -17.11 4.65
C GLU A 13 -6.73 -16.74 3.30
N LEU A 14 -7.22 -15.67 2.67
CA LEU A 14 -6.65 -15.14 1.42
C LEU A 14 -5.21 -14.67 1.61
N GLU A 15 -4.93 -13.90 2.66
CA GLU A 15 -3.58 -13.45 3.01
C GLU A 15 -2.62 -14.64 3.19
N SER A 16 -3.05 -15.66 3.95
CA SER A 16 -2.26 -16.87 4.21
C SER A 16 -2.01 -17.68 2.95
N ALA A 17 -3.02 -17.82 2.08
CA ALA A 17 -2.91 -18.54 0.81
C ALA A 17 -1.95 -17.84 -0.16
N CYS A 18 -2.06 -16.52 -0.31
CA CYS A 18 -1.13 -15.73 -1.10
C CYS A 18 0.30 -15.82 -0.57
N SER A 19 0.50 -15.65 0.74
CA SER A 19 1.83 -15.77 1.37
C SER A 19 2.44 -17.15 1.16
N SER A 20 1.63 -18.21 1.30
CA SER A 20 2.09 -19.58 1.12
C SER A 20 2.49 -19.87 -0.33
N PHE A 21 1.71 -19.38 -1.30
CA PHE A 21 2.03 -19.54 -2.71
C PHE A 21 3.33 -18.79 -3.05
N LEU A 22 3.43 -17.51 -2.69
CA LEU A 22 4.60 -16.69 -2.98
C LEU A 22 5.87 -17.28 -2.36
N GLY A 23 5.83 -17.65 -1.08
CA GLY A 23 6.98 -18.26 -0.40
C GLY A 23 7.38 -19.63 -0.98
N LYS A 24 6.43 -20.43 -1.45
CA LYS A 24 6.71 -21.74 -2.06
C LYS A 24 7.46 -21.62 -3.39
N TYR A 25 7.17 -20.58 -4.18
CA TYR A 25 7.67 -20.45 -5.56
C TYR A 25 8.74 -19.37 -5.73
N GLU A 26 9.12 -18.63 -4.68
CA GLU A 26 10.12 -17.56 -4.71
C GLU A 26 11.44 -17.97 -5.37
N SER A 27 12.01 -19.12 -4.97
CA SER A 27 13.27 -19.62 -5.55
C SER A 27 13.12 -19.92 -7.05
N GLN A 28 12.01 -20.54 -7.45
CA GLN A 28 11.78 -20.91 -8.85
C GLN A 28 11.61 -19.68 -9.74
N LEU A 29 10.94 -18.65 -9.24
CA LEU A 29 10.80 -17.36 -9.90
C LEU A 29 12.16 -16.68 -10.07
N THR A 30 12.95 -16.66 -9.00
CA THR A 30 14.31 -16.09 -9.02
C THR A 30 15.20 -16.80 -10.03
N ASP A 31 15.18 -18.13 -10.05
CA ASP A 31 15.94 -18.94 -11.00
C ASP A 31 15.49 -18.69 -12.44
N ALA A 32 14.18 -18.55 -12.67
CA ALA A 32 13.62 -18.28 -13.99
C ALA A 32 14.06 -16.90 -14.52
N LEU A 33 14.04 -15.86 -13.67
CA LEU A 33 14.47 -14.49 -14.01
C LEU A 33 15.97 -14.41 -14.31
N ASN A 34 16.78 -15.27 -13.68
CA ASN A 34 18.24 -15.29 -13.87
C ASN A 34 18.70 -16.08 -15.11
N LYS A 35 17.79 -16.69 -15.88
CA LYS A 35 18.15 -17.43 -17.10
C LYS A 35 18.69 -16.48 -18.17
N THR A 36 19.92 -16.74 -18.62
CA THR A 36 20.59 -15.95 -19.67
C THR A 36 20.13 -16.27 -21.10
N LYS A 37 19.51 -17.43 -21.31
CA LYS A 37 18.90 -17.84 -22.58
C LYS A 37 17.56 -18.51 -22.30
N MET A 38 16.55 -18.12 -23.05
CA MET A 38 15.20 -18.66 -22.94
C MET A 38 14.52 -18.70 -24.30
N SER A 39 13.59 -19.63 -24.48
CA SER A 39 12.72 -19.65 -25.65
C SER A 39 11.66 -18.55 -25.57
N ALA A 40 11.00 -18.24 -26.69
CA ALA A 40 9.88 -17.28 -26.69
C ALA A 40 8.74 -17.71 -25.75
N GLU A 41 8.48 -19.01 -25.66
CA GLU A 41 7.47 -19.60 -24.79
C GLU A 41 7.85 -19.47 -23.30
N ASP A 42 9.13 -19.70 -22.97
CA ASP A 42 9.62 -19.53 -21.60
C ASP A 42 9.58 -18.06 -21.15
N SER A 43 9.89 -17.13 -22.07
CA SER A 43 9.78 -15.69 -21.81
C SER A 43 8.35 -15.29 -21.44
N LEU A 44 7.37 -15.72 -22.24
CA LEU A 44 5.95 -15.44 -21.96
C LEU A 44 5.51 -16.02 -20.61
N LYS A 45 5.95 -17.24 -20.28
CA LYS A 45 5.65 -17.85 -18.98
C LYS A 45 6.21 -17.03 -17.81
N ILE A 46 7.41 -16.48 -17.95
CA ILE A 46 8.00 -15.60 -16.93
C ILE A 46 7.17 -14.33 -16.78
N ASP A 47 6.76 -13.70 -17.89
CA ASP A 47 5.92 -12.49 -17.85
C ASP A 47 4.58 -12.75 -17.13
N LEU A 48 3.89 -13.84 -17.49
CA LEU A 48 2.63 -14.23 -16.84
C LEU A 48 2.82 -14.57 -15.36
N MET A 49 3.95 -15.17 -15.00
CA MET A 49 4.28 -15.45 -13.60
C MET A 49 4.55 -14.17 -12.81
N LEU A 50 5.22 -13.18 -13.40
CA LEU A 50 5.43 -11.87 -12.77
C LEU A 50 4.11 -11.11 -12.58
N GLU A 51 3.21 -11.18 -13.55
CA GLU A 51 1.86 -10.63 -13.44
C GLU A 51 1.08 -11.31 -12.29
N LEU A 52 1.10 -12.64 -12.22
CA LEU A 52 0.49 -13.38 -11.12
C LEU A 52 1.07 -12.98 -9.76
N VAL A 53 2.39 -12.90 -9.64
CA VAL A 53 3.07 -12.48 -8.40
C VAL A 53 2.63 -11.08 -7.99
N THR A 54 2.51 -10.15 -8.95
CA THR A 54 2.05 -8.78 -8.70
C THR A 54 0.62 -8.77 -8.14
N HIS A 55 -0.28 -9.56 -8.73
CA HIS A 55 -1.66 -9.68 -8.26
C HIS A 55 -1.76 -10.33 -6.89
N LEU A 56 -1.05 -11.43 -6.64
CA LEU A 56 -1.06 -12.12 -5.35
C LEU A 56 -0.45 -11.26 -4.25
N SER A 57 0.64 -10.56 -4.52
CA SER A 57 1.25 -9.64 -3.56
C SER A 57 0.32 -8.49 -3.21
N SER A 58 -0.38 -7.94 -4.21
CA SER A 58 -1.38 -6.89 -4.01
C SER A 58 -2.58 -7.38 -3.19
N ALA A 59 -3.09 -8.58 -3.50
CA ALA A 59 -4.19 -9.19 -2.78
C ALA A 59 -3.81 -9.48 -1.32
N GLN A 60 -2.63 -10.05 -1.08
CA GLN A 60 -2.08 -10.27 0.26
C GLN A 60 -2.00 -8.95 1.03
N PHE A 61 -1.37 -7.92 0.44
CA PHE A 61 -1.20 -6.63 1.07
C PHE A 61 -2.57 -6.02 1.45
N VAL A 62 -3.50 -5.94 0.50
CA VAL A 62 -4.80 -5.28 0.73
C VAL A 62 -5.62 -6.06 1.75
N SER A 63 -5.59 -7.40 1.70
CA SER A 63 -6.29 -8.23 2.68
C SER A 63 -5.77 -8.00 4.09
N SER A 64 -4.46 -7.94 4.26
CA SER A 64 -3.83 -7.58 5.54
C SER A 64 -4.23 -6.18 5.99
N TYR A 65 -4.13 -5.19 5.10
CA TYR A 65 -4.43 -3.79 5.40
C TYR A 65 -5.88 -3.56 5.85
N MET A 66 -6.84 -4.21 5.20
CA MET A 66 -8.27 -4.11 5.55
C MET A 66 -8.57 -4.59 6.96
N GLN A 67 -7.77 -5.52 7.50
CA GLN A 67 -7.99 -6.10 8.82
C GLN A 67 -7.40 -5.26 9.96
N LYS A 68 -6.47 -4.34 9.64
CA LYS A 68 -5.75 -3.53 10.62
C LYS A 68 -6.65 -2.49 11.28
N ASP A 69 -6.41 -2.28 12.57
CA ASP A 69 -7.09 -1.26 13.36
C ASP A 69 -6.40 0.11 13.21
N ILE A 70 -7.13 1.18 13.50
CA ILE A 70 -6.55 2.53 13.56
C ILE A 70 -5.73 2.61 14.85
N VAL A 71 -4.41 2.78 14.70
CA VAL A 71 -3.47 2.85 15.82
C VAL A 71 -3.06 4.28 16.15
N LYS A 72 -3.27 5.22 15.21
CA LYS A 72 -2.95 6.63 15.39
C LYS A 72 -3.81 7.50 14.48
N GLU A 73 -4.27 8.63 14.98
CA GLU A 73 -5.06 9.62 14.25
C GLU A 73 -4.64 11.02 14.70
N GLY A 74 -4.68 12.00 13.79
CA GLY A 74 -4.24 13.36 14.07
C GLY A 74 -4.16 14.23 12.83
N ILE A 75 -3.46 15.36 12.94
CA ILE A 75 -3.27 16.29 11.82
C ILE A 75 -1.94 16.00 11.13
N LEU A 76 -2.01 15.80 9.82
CA LEU A 76 -0.88 15.69 8.91
C LEU A 76 -0.41 17.09 8.52
N LEU A 77 0.87 17.38 8.79
CA LEU A 77 1.53 18.62 8.41
C LEU A 77 2.87 18.32 7.74
N GLN A 78 3.34 19.25 6.92
CA GLN A 78 4.73 19.26 6.46
C GLN A 78 5.52 20.33 7.24
N ASP A 79 6.61 19.92 7.87
CA ASP A 79 7.49 20.85 8.59
C ASP A 79 8.35 21.70 7.63
N ALA A 80 9.06 22.68 8.18
CA ALA A 80 9.93 23.57 7.41
C ALA A 80 11.12 22.84 6.73
N ALA A 81 11.45 21.63 7.16
CA ALA A 81 12.48 20.77 6.57
C ALA A 81 11.89 19.83 5.50
N GLY A 82 10.59 19.93 5.20
CA GLY A 82 9.91 19.11 4.21
C GLY A 82 9.47 17.73 4.73
N ASN A 83 9.58 17.44 6.03
CA ASN A 83 9.13 16.17 6.61
C ASN A 83 7.65 16.20 6.96
N PHE A 84 6.98 15.07 6.72
CA PHE A 84 5.62 14.89 7.19
C PHE A 84 5.59 14.49 8.67
N THR A 85 4.65 15.06 9.39
CA THR A 85 4.37 14.73 10.79
C THR A 85 2.90 14.41 10.94
N LEU A 86 2.56 13.48 11.84
CA LEU A 86 1.19 13.17 12.23
C LEU A 86 1.02 13.47 13.71
N GLY A 87 0.24 14.51 14.03
CA GLY A 87 0.08 14.96 15.42
C GLY A 87 1.40 15.41 16.05
N GLY A 88 2.34 15.90 15.25
CA GLY A 88 3.68 16.33 15.70
C GLY A 88 4.77 15.26 15.62
N ASP A 89 4.44 13.97 15.52
CA ASP A 89 5.48 12.94 15.38
C ASP A 89 5.88 12.76 13.91
N PRO A 90 7.19 12.66 13.60
CA PRO A 90 7.67 12.42 12.25
C PRO A 90 7.17 11.11 11.65
N LEU A 91 6.79 11.15 10.37
CA LEU A 91 6.46 9.97 9.59
C LEU A 91 7.68 9.50 8.78
N PRO A 92 8.03 8.19 8.86
CA PRO A 92 9.07 7.64 8.02
C PRO A 92 8.61 7.58 6.55
N THR A 93 9.57 7.59 5.64
CA THR A 93 9.31 7.28 4.22
C THR A 93 8.80 5.84 4.11
N MET A 94 7.97 5.58 3.10
CA MET A 94 7.26 4.32 2.85
C MET A 94 6.16 4.01 3.88
N SER A 95 5.69 5.01 4.64
CA SER A 95 4.53 4.86 5.51
C SER A 95 3.23 4.93 4.71
N ASP A 96 2.37 3.91 4.84
CA ASP A 96 0.97 3.98 4.46
C ASP A 96 0.18 4.81 5.48
N ILE A 97 -0.55 5.82 5.00
CA ILE A 97 -1.45 6.63 5.82
C ILE A 97 -2.79 6.80 5.11
N GLU A 98 -3.84 7.08 5.87
CA GLU A 98 -5.14 7.50 5.34
C GLU A 98 -5.31 8.99 5.59
N VAL A 99 -5.73 9.73 4.58
CA VAL A 99 -5.97 11.18 4.65
C VAL A 99 -7.41 11.49 4.31
N TYR A 100 -8.01 12.38 5.09
CA TYR A 100 -9.38 12.81 4.91
C TYR A 100 -9.41 14.04 4.00
N VAL A 101 -9.96 13.88 2.80
CA VAL A 101 -9.94 14.89 1.75
C VAL A 101 -11.28 14.95 1.03
N HIS A 102 -11.60 16.12 0.47
CA HIS A 102 -12.73 16.23 -0.44
C HIS A 102 -12.40 15.54 -1.77
N ASP A 103 -13.31 14.70 -2.25
CA ASP A 103 -13.22 14.09 -3.57
C ASP A 103 -14.22 14.79 -4.51
N ASP A 104 -13.70 15.47 -5.53
CA ASP A 104 -14.50 16.26 -6.47
C ASP A 104 -15.42 15.39 -7.36
N GLU A 105 -15.01 14.15 -7.67
CA GLU A 105 -15.80 13.24 -8.53
C GLU A 105 -16.99 12.69 -7.77
N LEU A 106 -16.79 12.36 -6.49
CA LEU A 106 -17.85 11.89 -5.59
C LEU A 106 -18.60 13.01 -4.88
N ASN A 107 -18.09 14.25 -4.96
CA ASN A 107 -18.58 15.46 -4.28
C ASN A 107 -18.86 15.22 -2.78
N GLN A 108 -17.91 14.59 -2.10
CA GLN A 108 -18.00 14.29 -0.66
C GLN A 108 -16.61 14.12 -0.04
N ASP A 109 -16.54 14.25 1.29
CA ASP A 109 -15.30 14.02 2.02
C ASP A 109 -15.07 12.53 2.25
N VAL A 110 -13.89 12.04 1.88
CA VAL A 110 -13.54 10.63 1.91
C VAL A 110 -12.19 10.39 2.57
N TRP A 111 -12.00 9.18 3.07
CA TRP A 111 -10.68 8.68 3.44
C TRP A 111 -9.99 8.11 2.20
N LYS A 112 -8.84 8.67 1.83
CA LYS A 112 -7.97 8.12 0.78
C LYS A 112 -6.73 7.50 1.42
N ARG A 113 -6.42 6.26 1.05
CA ARG A 113 -5.12 5.67 1.36
C ARG A 113 -4.07 6.29 0.45
N VAL A 114 -2.98 6.76 1.05
CA VAL A 114 -1.82 7.36 0.39
C VAL A 114 -0.55 6.80 1.04
N PHE A 115 0.60 7.05 0.42
CA PHE A 115 1.88 6.70 1.05
C PHE A 115 2.86 7.85 1.02
N ILE A 116 3.68 7.95 2.06
CA ILE A 116 4.78 8.92 2.12
C ILE A 116 5.93 8.40 1.26
N GLY A 117 6.14 9.02 0.10
CA GLY A 117 7.21 8.69 -0.82
C GLY A 117 8.27 9.78 -0.94
N GLY A 118 9.23 9.56 -1.83
CA GLY A 118 10.30 10.50 -2.12
C GLY A 118 11.59 10.22 -1.35
N GLY A 119 12.70 10.76 -1.86
CA GLY A 119 14.04 10.65 -1.26
C GLY A 119 14.37 11.93 -0.51
N THR A 120 15.16 12.79 -1.15
CA THR A 120 15.57 14.10 -0.60
C THR A 120 14.38 15.04 -0.39
N GLU A 121 13.40 15.00 -1.31
CA GLU A 121 12.12 15.70 -1.18
C GLU A 121 11.03 14.68 -0.93
N LYS A 122 10.39 14.78 0.24
CA LYS A 122 9.26 13.92 0.60
C LYS A 122 7.99 14.43 -0.07
N ARG A 123 7.15 13.50 -0.52
CA ARG A 123 5.86 13.76 -1.13
C ARG A 123 4.78 12.78 -0.66
N ILE A 124 3.53 13.19 -0.76
CA ILE A 124 2.39 12.30 -0.57
C ILE A 124 2.04 11.70 -1.94
N CYS A 125 2.29 10.40 -2.10
CA CYS A 125 1.92 9.68 -3.30
C CYS A 125 0.47 9.22 -3.21
N GLY A 126 -0.31 9.43 -4.28
CA GLY A 126 -1.75 9.14 -4.29
C GLY A 126 -2.63 10.38 -4.14
N LEU A 127 -2.05 11.57 -3.94
CA LEU A 127 -2.73 12.85 -4.03
C LEU A 127 -1.99 13.79 -4.98
N ARG A 128 -2.75 14.55 -5.77
CA ARG A 128 -2.19 15.66 -6.56
C ARG A 128 -2.23 16.93 -5.71
N HIS A 129 -1.06 17.49 -5.44
CA HIS A 129 -0.87 18.80 -4.79
C HIS A 129 -1.75 19.05 -3.55
N PRO A 130 -1.66 18.23 -2.49
CA PRO A 130 -2.41 18.50 -1.28
C PRO A 130 -1.95 19.83 -0.67
N ASP A 131 -2.88 20.75 -0.43
CA ASP A 131 -2.62 21.92 0.38
C ASP A 131 -2.60 21.49 1.86
N LEU A 132 -1.41 21.48 2.45
CA LEU A 132 -1.18 21.09 3.83
C LEU A 132 -1.02 22.30 4.75
N THR A 133 -1.25 23.52 4.26
CA THR A 133 -0.97 24.76 5.01
C THR A 133 -1.83 24.87 6.28
N SER A 134 -3.06 24.35 6.23
CA SER A 134 -3.95 24.25 7.39
C SER A 134 -3.90 22.89 8.09
N GLY A 135 -3.09 21.96 7.58
CA GLY A 135 -3.06 20.56 7.98
C GLY A 135 -4.24 19.75 7.45
N VAL A 136 -4.02 18.46 7.27
CA VAL A 136 -5.05 17.52 6.79
C VAL A 136 -5.31 16.47 7.85
N HIS A 137 -6.57 16.15 8.12
CA HIS A 137 -6.88 15.08 9.06
C HIS A 137 -6.42 13.73 8.49
N ALA A 138 -5.70 12.95 9.29
CA ALA A 138 -5.04 11.74 8.84
C ALA A 138 -4.95 10.68 9.94
N ARG A 139 -4.79 9.42 9.54
CA ARG A 139 -4.66 8.28 10.45
C ARG A 139 -3.81 7.15 9.88
N ILE A 140 -3.37 6.25 10.75
CA ILE A 140 -2.52 5.10 10.45
C ILE A 140 -3.21 3.84 10.91
N ARG A 141 -3.13 2.80 10.07
CA ARG A 141 -3.49 1.43 10.42
C ARG A 141 -2.24 0.61 10.75
N GLY A 142 -2.25 -0.10 11.87
CA GLY A 142 -1.09 -0.80 12.42
C GLY A 142 -1.39 -2.27 12.69
#